data_AF-A0A9P4LGK4-F1
#
_entry.id   AF-A0A9P4LGK4-F1
#
_cell.length_a   1.000
_cell.length_b   1.000
_cell.length_c   1.000
_cell.angle_alpha   90.00
_cell.angle_beta   90.00
_cell.angle_gamma   90.00
#
_symmetry.space_group_name_H-M   'P 1'
#
loop_
_entity.id
_entity.type
_entity.pdbx_description
1 polymer ?
#
loop_
_entity_poly.entity_id
_entity_poly.type
_entity_poly.pdbx_seq_one_letter_code
_entity_poly.pdbx_strand_id
1 'polypeptide(L)'
;MWWWCSGSYTSSSDALELFCCIRSLLQLRTLEISMMRRSVDIFTTAFEDGGSDVKNFMLGHVEHLVVTSSAAFLTSHCPNLKSLKIEDGQDCLVETYTNLDTRLAPLHPSTSKHDIGRTLHHFDAMATWSADELVNLVKTFPRLQCLKMRTDTYCYRMSTQAIIEILGNRLKDLRTLHLVKSGSLGMGYQSIWKRRIQACSNEEYRRALWLENERLRVHVENDVARLAFGKIVRLHECWLGEKRVARRTRGDAPDELKWLWERRIEDADAFDMGSQMLARFRVEKETVVLRSEVGM
;
A
#
# COMPACT_ATOMS: atom_id res chain seq x y z
N MET A 1 11.93 -9.80 13.11
CA MET A 1 12.30 -11.19 12.74
C MET A 1 11.68 -11.45 11.38
N TRP A 2 12.47 -11.92 10.40
CA TRP A 2 11.98 -12.26 9.06
C TRP A 2 11.80 -13.77 9.02
N TRP A 3 10.62 -14.24 8.63
CA TRP A 3 10.34 -15.67 8.57
C TRP A 3 9.80 -16.06 7.20
N TRP A 4 10.39 -17.12 6.64
CA TRP A 4 10.11 -17.64 5.30
C TRP A 4 9.69 -19.10 5.40
N CYS A 5 8.46 -19.42 4.98
CA CYS A 5 7.96 -20.79 4.93
C CYS A 5 8.38 -21.50 3.63
N SER A 6 9.67 -21.84 3.47
CA SER A 6 10.15 -22.63 2.33
C SER A 6 9.87 -24.12 2.58
N GLY A 7 8.62 -24.54 2.46
CA GLY A 7 8.24 -25.89 2.03
C GLY A 7 8.76 -27.11 2.82
N SER A 8 9.35 -26.97 4.01
CA SER A 8 9.84 -28.10 4.82
C SER A 8 9.26 -28.10 6.24
N TYR A 9 7.98 -27.74 6.38
CA TYR A 9 7.23 -28.05 7.61
C TYR A 9 6.65 -29.44 7.45
N THR A 10 7.21 -30.40 8.17
CA THR A 10 6.79 -31.81 8.13
C THR A 10 5.67 -32.12 9.13
N SER A 11 5.36 -31.21 10.06
CA SER A 11 4.37 -31.43 11.12
C SER A 11 3.74 -30.15 11.69
N SER A 12 2.57 -30.27 12.33
CA SER A 12 1.91 -29.19 13.09
C SER A 12 2.63 -28.82 14.39
N SER A 13 3.48 -29.69 14.94
CA SER A 13 4.30 -29.41 16.13
C SER A 13 5.34 -28.31 15.89
N ASP A 14 5.91 -28.25 14.68
CA ASP A 14 6.90 -27.22 14.31
C ASP A 14 6.28 -25.81 14.35
N ALA A 15 5.01 -25.69 13.96
CA ALA A 15 4.26 -24.44 14.04
C ALA A 15 4.00 -24.04 15.51
N LEU A 16 3.66 -25.01 16.37
CA LEU A 16 3.42 -24.77 17.80
C LEU A 16 4.68 -24.33 18.54
N GLU A 17 5.82 -24.99 18.30
CA GLU A 17 7.10 -24.62 18.92
C GLU A 17 7.53 -23.22 18.49
N LEU A 18 7.34 -22.88 17.21
CA LEU A 18 7.59 -21.54 16.70
C LEU A 18 6.72 -20.51 17.40
N PHE A 19 5.42 -20.77 17.57
CA PHE A 19 4.55 -19.86 18.30
C PHE A 19 4.97 -19.68 19.75
N CYS A 20 5.28 -20.76 20.46
CA CYS A 20 5.81 -20.71 21.81
C CYS A 20 7.09 -19.87 21.89
N CYS A 21 8.00 -20.02 20.93
CA CYS A 21 9.20 -19.20 20.80
C CYS A 21 8.85 -17.73 20.62
N ILE A 22 7.99 -17.37 19.66
CA ILE A 22 7.59 -15.97 19.43
C ILE A 22 6.93 -15.37 20.69
N ARG A 23 6.08 -16.13 21.40
CA ARG A 23 5.44 -15.69 22.65
C ARG A 23 6.45 -15.36 23.75
N SER A 24 7.57 -16.09 23.80
CA SER A 24 8.63 -15.84 24.78
C SER A 24 9.40 -14.54 24.53
N LEU A 25 9.30 -13.97 23.32
CA LEU A 25 9.97 -12.73 22.93
C LEU A 25 9.16 -11.50 23.38
N LEU A 26 9.14 -11.24 24.69
CA LEU A 26 8.33 -10.17 25.30
C LEU A 26 8.68 -8.75 24.81
N GLN A 27 9.87 -8.57 24.23
CA GLN A 27 10.30 -7.29 23.65
C GLN A 27 9.99 -7.16 22.15
N LEU A 28 9.40 -8.18 21.53
CA LEU A 28 9.10 -8.18 20.10
C LEU A 28 7.96 -7.21 19.78
N ARG A 29 8.30 -6.07 19.15
CA ARG A 29 7.34 -5.06 18.68
C ARG A 29 6.95 -5.22 17.21
N THR A 30 7.84 -5.81 16.42
CA THR A 30 7.67 -5.95 14.96
C THR A 30 7.81 -7.40 14.55
N LEU A 31 6.77 -7.92 13.91
CA LEU A 31 6.71 -9.29 13.41
C LEU A 31 6.49 -9.27 11.91
N GLU A 32 7.34 -9.99 11.18
CA GLU A 32 7.24 -10.14 9.74
C GLU A 32 7.18 -11.63 9.38
N ILE A 33 6.11 -12.02 8.69
CA ILE A 33 5.79 -13.40 8.39
C ILE A 33 5.44 -13.53 6.91
N SER A 34 6.28 -14.27 6.19
CA SER A 34 5.99 -14.70 4.84
C SER A 34 5.55 -16.16 4.84
N MET A 35 4.28 -16.39 4.50
CA MET A 35 3.69 -17.72 4.46
C MET A 35 3.05 -17.99 3.09
N MET A 36 3.28 -19.20 2.58
CA MET A 36 2.61 -19.73 1.39
C MET A 36 1.28 -20.36 1.76
N ARG A 37 0.27 -20.28 0.89
CA ARG A 37 -1.09 -20.81 1.10
C ARG A 37 -1.11 -22.27 1.52
N ARG A 38 -0.26 -23.11 0.94
CA ARG A 38 -0.13 -24.55 1.31
C ARG A 38 0.25 -24.78 2.78
N SER A 39 0.81 -23.77 3.44
CA SER A 39 1.19 -23.86 4.85
C SER A 39 0.04 -23.41 5.77
N VAL A 40 -1.00 -22.74 5.24
CA VAL A 40 -2.14 -22.25 6.03
C VAL A 40 -2.84 -23.39 6.75
N ASP A 41 -3.00 -24.54 6.09
CA ASP A 41 -3.69 -25.69 6.68
C ASP A 41 -2.92 -26.20 7.91
N ILE A 42 -1.60 -26.32 7.83
CA ILE A 42 -0.75 -26.75 8.96
C ILE A 42 -0.90 -25.80 10.16
N PHE A 43 -0.96 -24.49 9.89
CA PHE A 43 -1.13 -23.48 10.92
C PHE A 43 -2.54 -23.48 11.51
N THR A 44 -3.57 -23.51 10.66
CA THR A 44 -4.97 -23.59 11.07
C THR A 44 -5.21 -24.83 11.91
N THR A 45 -4.74 -26.00 11.47
CA THR A 45 -4.79 -27.26 12.22
C THR A 45 -4.05 -27.13 13.55
N ALA A 46 -2.88 -26.49 13.61
CA ALA A 46 -2.19 -26.26 14.89
C ALA A 46 -3.02 -25.40 15.88
N PHE A 47 -3.81 -24.43 15.39
CA PHE A 47 -4.71 -23.63 16.22
C PHE A 47 -6.00 -24.38 16.62
N GLU A 48 -6.49 -25.27 15.76
CA GLU A 48 -7.70 -26.05 16.00
C GLU A 48 -7.46 -27.25 16.93
N ASP A 49 -6.36 -27.98 16.69
CA ASP A 49 -5.94 -29.20 17.42
C ASP A 49 -5.05 -28.91 18.64
N GLY A 50 -4.40 -27.74 18.69
CA GLY A 50 -3.66 -27.30 19.86
C GLY A 50 -4.58 -27.20 21.09
N GLY A 51 -4.14 -27.75 22.22
CA GLY A 51 -4.86 -27.66 23.50
C GLY A 51 -5.22 -26.21 23.89
N SER A 52 -5.99 -26.04 24.96
CA SER A 52 -6.57 -24.74 25.39
C SER A 52 -5.59 -23.56 25.43
N ASP A 53 -4.30 -23.80 25.64
CA ASP A 53 -3.25 -22.76 25.69
C ASP A 53 -2.89 -22.16 24.32
N VAL A 54 -3.04 -22.92 23.23
CA VAL A 54 -2.78 -22.45 21.86
C VAL A 54 -3.98 -21.64 21.35
N LYS A 55 -5.19 -22.04 21.73
CA LYS A 55 -6.43 -21.29 21.42
C LYS A 55 -6.45 -19.90 22.05
N ASN A 56 -5.67 -19.67 23.10
CA ASN A 56 -5.47 -18.38 23.76
C ASN A 56 -4.15 -17.71 23.38
N PHE A 57 -3.50 -18.15 22.30
CA PHE A 57 -2.26 -17.56 21.84
C PHE A 57 -2.44 -16.09 21.46
N MET A 58 -1.73 -15.20 22.16
CA MET A 58 -1.79 -13.76 21.94
C MET A 58 -0.39 -13.16 21.90
N LEU A 59 -0.17 -12.30 20.91
CA LEU A 59 1.04 -11.52 20.69
C LEU A 59 0.81 -10.08 21.14
N GLY A 60 0.52 -9.90 22.43
CA GLY A 60 0.15 -8.62 23.02
C GLY A 60 1.23 -7.52 22.91
N HIS A 61 2.47 -7.88 22.66
CA HIS A 61 3.58 -6.92 22.51
C HIS A 61 3.78 -6.44 21.06
N VAL A 62 3.22 -7.16 20.08
CA VAL A 62 3.41 -6.83 18.66
C VAL A 62 2.54 -5.64 18.28
N GLU A 63 3.19 -4.59 17.81
CA GLU A 63 2.57 -3.33 17.37
C GLU A 63 2.62 -3.16 15.85
N HIS A 64 3.57 -3.83 15.19
CA HIS A 64 3.77 -3.80 13.74
C HIS A 64 3.78 -5.20 13.18
N LEU A 65 2.88 -5.48 12.25
CA LEU A 65 2.75 -6.79 11.60
C LEU A 65 2.88 -6.62 10.09
N VAL A 66 3.81 -7.36 9.51
CA VAL A 66 3.98 -7.51 8.06
C VAL A 66 3.70 -8.96 7.71
N VAL A 67 2.72 -9.21 6.86
CA VAL A 67 2.26 -10.56 6.53
C VAL A 67 1.99 -10.71 5.04
N THR A 68 2.12 -11.92 4.52
CA THR A 68 1.47 -12.29 3.25
C THR A 68 -0.04 -12.42 3.45
N SER A 69 -0.80 -12.40 2.35
CA SER A 69 -2.25 -12.64 2.36
C SER A 69 -2.63 -13.93 3.07
N SER A 70 -1.85 -14.99 2.88
CA SER A 70 -2.03 -16.28 3.54
C SER A 70 -1.83 -16.22 5.07
N ALA A 71 -0.98 -15.33 5.57
CA ALA A 71 -0.75 -15.12 7.00
C ALA A 71 -1.63 -14.02 7.63
N ALA A 72 -2.57 -13.44 6.90
CA ALA A 72 -3.42 -12.35 7.38
C ALA A 72 -4.25 -12.73 8.62
N PHE A 73 -4.57 -14.02 8.82
CA PHE A 73 -5.31 -14.47 10.00
C PHE A 73 -4.59 -14.20 11.32
N LEU A 74 -3.24 -14.10 11.31
CA LEU A 74 -2.44 -13.82 12.53
C LEU A 74 -2.72 -12.45 13.14
N THR A 75 -3.35 -11.56 12.38
CA THR A 75 -3.79 -10.25 12.87
C THR A 75 -4.72 -10.36 14.08
N SER A 76 -5.59 -11.37 14.15
CA SER A 76 -6.50 -11.59 15.29
C SER A 76 -5.76 -11.89 16.60
N HIS A 77 -4.53 -12.39 16.52
CA HIS A 77 -3.68 -12.70 17.66
C HIS A 77 -2.84 -11.49 18.12
N CYS A 78 -2.94 -10.34 17.46
CA CYS A 78 -2.17 -9.12 17.75
C CYS A 78 -3.10 -7.99 18.23
N PRO A 79 -3.56 -7.98 19.49
CA PRO A 79 -4.62 -7.08 19.96
C PRO A 79 -4.19 -5.59 20.01
N ASN A 80 -2.89 -5.34 20.14
CA ASN A 80 -2.31 -4.00 20.27
C ASN A 80 -1.71 -3.48 18.95
N LEU A 81 -2.16 -4.04 17.82
CA LEU A 81 -1.60 -3.73 16.51
C LEU A 81 -1.87 -2.27 16.12
N LYS A 82 -0.80 -1.53 15.80
CA LYS A 82 -0.83 -0.14 15.33
C LYS A 82 -0.59 -0.01 13.84
N SER A 83 0.12 -0.99 13.25
CA SER A 83 0.51 -1.02 11.85
C SER A 83 0.35 -2.41 11.27
N LEU A 84 -0.35 -2.52 10.14
CA LEU A 84 -0.55 -3.75 9.41
C LEU A 84 -0.14 -3.55 7.95
N LYS A 85 0.76 -4.39 7.48
CA LYS A 85 1.14 -4.49 6.08
C LYS A 85 0.80 -5.88 5.54
N ILE A 86 -0.02 -5.96 4.50
CA ILE A 86 -0.35 -7.18 3.78
C ILE A 86 0.31 -7.10 2.40
N GLU A 87 1.39 -7.85 2.20
CA GLU A 87 2.16 -7.86 0.96
C GLU A 87 2.44 -9.30 0.50
N ASP A 88 1.98 -9.62 -0.70
CA ASP A 88 2.34 -10.85 -1.39
C ASP A 88 3.62 -10.59 -2.20
N GLY A 89 4.74 -11.15 -1.74
CA GLY A 89 6.03 -11.03 -2.41
C GLY A 89 6.05 -11.72 -3.78
N GLN A 90 7.09 -11.45 -4.58
CA GLN A 90 7.27 -12.10 -5.89
C GLN A 90 7.42 -13.63 -5.80
N ASP A 91 7.78 -14.15 -4.63
CA ASP A 91 7.96 -15.60 -4.44
C ASP A 91 6.65 -16.35 -4.14
N CYS A 92 5.53 -15.63 -4.02
CA CYS A 92 4.19 -16.18 -3.79
C CYS A 92 3.28 -16.09 -5.04
N LEU A 93 3.84 -15.81 -6.23
CA LEU A 93 3.15 -15.42 -7.48
C LEU A 93 2.14 -16.41 -8.08
N VAL A 94 1.90 -17.58 -7.47
CA VAL A 94 0.97 -18.61 -8.00
C VAL A 94 -0.33 -18.67 -7.18
N GLU A 95 -0.61 -17.68 -6.33
CA GLU A 95 -1.80 -17.70 -5.47
C GLU A 95 -2.96 -16.92 -6.10
N THR A 96 -4.14 -17.55 -6.16
CA THR A 96 -5.38 -16.89 -6.58
C THR A 96 -5.68 -15.72 -5.65
N TYR A 97 -5.95 -14.54 -6.22
CA TYR A 97 -6.32 -13.34 -5.47
C TYR A 97 -7.44 -13.67 -4.47
N THR A 98 -7.17 -13.39 -3.19
CA THR A 98 -8.19 -13.42 -2.14
C THR A 98 -8.66 -11.99 -1.92
N ASN A 99 -9.97 -11.74 -1.90
CA ASN A 99 -10.49 -10.39 -1.62
C ASN A 99 -10.07 -9.91 -0.24
N LEU A 100 -9.97 -8.58 -0.09
CA LEU A 100 -9.49 -7.96 1.14
C LEU A 100 -10.41 -8.29 2.33
N ASP A 101 -11.71 -8.34 2.10
CA ASP A 101 -12.71 -8.64 3.14
C ASP A 101 -12.49 -10.01 3.78
N THR A 102 -12.20 -11.03 2.98
CA THR A 102 -11.94 -12.38 3.50
C THR A 102 -10.62 -12.42 4.27
N ARG A 103 -9.59 -11.69 3.81
CA ARG A 103 -8.32 -11.55 4.53
C ARG A 103 -8.46 -10.83 5.87
N LEU A 104 -9.37 -9.86 5.94
CA LEU A 104 -9.66 -9.06 7.13
C LEU A 104 -10.85 -9.58 7.95
N ALA A 105 -11.51 -10.67 7.54
CA ALA A 105 -12.67 -11.24 8.22
C ALA A 105 -12.42 -11.51 9.73
N PRO A 106 -11.23 -11.94 10.17
CA PRO A 106 -10.92 -12.08 11.60
C PRO A 106 -10.92 -10.77 12.39
N LEU A 107 -10.76 -9.63 11.70
CA LEU A 107 -10.70 -8.28 12.29
C LEU A 107 -12.04 -7.56 12.24
N HIS A 108 -13.07 -8.17 11.63
CA HIS A 108 -14.37 -7.54 11.53
C HIS A 108 -14.94 -7.24 12.94
N PRO A 109 -15.58 -6.09 13.17
CA PRO A 109 -16.13 -5.74 14.48
C PRO A 109 -17.16 -6.76 15.02
N SER A 110 -17.81 -7.50 14.12
CA SER A 110 -18.79 -8.55 14.43
C SER A 110 -18.17 -9.88 14.85
N THR A 111 -16.88 -10.10 14.57
CA THR A 111 -16.18 -11.39 14.75
C THR A 111 -15.02 -11.28 15.72
N SER A 112 -14.37 -10.11 15.81
CA SER A 112 -13.22 -9.91 16.67
C SER A 112 -13.64 -9.72 18.14
N LYS A 113 -13.08 -10.54 19.02
CA LYS A 113 -13.15 -10.34 20.48
C LYS A 113 -12.33 -9.13 20.95
N HIS A 114 -11.46 -8.61 20.08
CA HIS A 114 -10.52 -7.53 20.38
C HIS A 114 -10.79 -6.32 19.49
N ASP A 115 -10.74 -5.12 20.07
CA ASP A 115 -11.06 -3.87 19.37
C ASP A 115 -9.87 -3.34 18.53
N ILE A 116 -9.25 -4.23 17.73
CA ILE A 116 -8.09 -3.94 16.86
C ILE A 116 -8.44 -2.81 15.88
N GLY A 117 -9.70 -2.73 15.48
CA GLY A 117 -10.25 -1.65 14.64
C GLY A 117 -9.96 -0.24 15.16
N ARG A 118 -9.82 -0.07 16.50
CA ARG A 118 -9.57 1.23 17.12
C ARG A 118 -8.10 1.54 17.38
N THR A 119 -7.23 0.53 17.39
CA THR A 119 -5.79 0.69 17.66
C THR A 119 -4.96 0.79 16.37
N LEU A 120 -5.47 0.25 15.26
CA LEU A 120 -4.77 0.31 13.98
C LEU A 120 -4.78 1.73 13.39
N HIS A 121 -3.59 2.27 13.14
CA HIS A 121 -3.39 3.60 12.57
C HIS A 121 -2.74 3.59 11.19
N HIS A 122 -1.99 2.52 10.87
CA HIS A 122 -1.30 2.38 9.58
C HIS A 122 -1.76 1.10 8.90
N PHE A 123 -2.26 1.23 7.67
CA PHE A 123 -2.65 0.10 6.85
C PHE A 123 -2.01 0.20 5.47
N ASP A 124 -1.40 -0.89 5.05
CA ASP A 124 -0.72 -1.00 3.77
C ASP A 124 -1.04 -2.36 3.15
N ALA A 125 -1.78 -2.40 2.04
CA ALA A 125 -2.21 -3.67 1.46
C ALA A 125 -2.20 -3.66 -0.05
N MET A 126 -2.03 -4.85 -0.63
CA MET A 126 -2.35 -5.13 -2.02
C MET A 126 -3.78 -5.66 -2.18
N ALA A 127 -4.62 -4.94 -2.92
CA ALA A 127 -6.01 -5.32 -3.17
C ALA A 127 -6.50 -4.80 -4.54
N THR A 128 -7.68 -5.27 -4.96
CA THR A 128 -8.35 -4.76 -6.17
C THR A 128 -8.99 -3.39 -5.94
N TRP A 129 -9.25 -3.04 -4.68
CA TRP A 129 -9.86 -1.78 -4.23
C TRP A 129 -11.21 -1.53 -4.89
N SER A 130 -12.08 -2.54 -4.83
CA SER A 130 -13.50 -2.36 -5.17
C SER A 130 -14.20 -1.44 -4.15
N ALA A 131 -15.40 -0.96 -4.49
CA ALA A 131 -16.20 -0.15 -3.58
C ALA A 131 -16.49 -0.91 -2.27
N ASP A 132 -16.83 -2.19 -2.35
CA ASP A 132 -17.14 -3.03 -1.19
C ASP A 132 -15.91 -3.21 -0.29
N GLU A 133 -14.74 -3.53 -0.86
CA GLU A 133 -13.48 -3.67 -0.11
C GLU A 133 -13.13 -2.38 0.63
N LEU A 134 -13.32 -1.22 -0.01
CA LEU A 134 -13.02 0.07 0.61
C LEU A 134 -14.02 0.42 1.71
N VAL A 135 -15.32 0.19 1.47
CA VAL A 135 -16.38 0.43 2.47
C VAL A 135 -16.17 -0.45 3.70
N ASN A 136 -15.80 -1.71 3.52
CA ASN A 136 -15.51 -2.62 4.62
C ASN A 136 -14.24 -2.20 5.36
N LEU A 137 -13.17 -1.82 4.65
CA LEU A 137 -11.94 -1.31 5.28
C LEU A 137 -12.23 -0.11 6.20
N VAL A 138 -12.93 0.90 5.72
CA VAL A 138 -13.19 2.13 6.51
C VAL A 138 -14.16 1.90 7.67
N LYS A 139 -15.00 0.86 7.60
CA LYS A 139 -15.82 0.41 8.74
C LYS A 139 -14.98 -0.32 9.77
N THR A 140 -14.06 -1.17 9.33
CA THR A 140 -13.21 -1.98 10.20
C THR A 140 -12.14 -1.13 10.90
N PHE A 141 -11.54 -0.16 10.21
CA PHE A 141 -10.48 0.70 10.75
C PHE A 141 -10.81 2.20 10.61
N PRO A 142 -11.77 2.73 11.38
CA PRO A 142 -12.21 4.12 11.26
C PRO A 142 -11.15 5.15 11.71
N ARG A 143 -10.13 4.73 12.46
CA ARG A 143 -9.07 5.58 13.03
C ARG A 143 -7.74 5.54 12.25
N LEU A 144 -7.77 5.09 11.01
CA LEU A 144 -6.58 5.09 10.15
C LEU A 144 -6.05 6.51 9.96
N GLN A 145 -4.75 6.65 10.18
CA GLN A 145 -3.99 7.87 9.95
C GLN A 145 -3.14 7.76 8.68
N CYS A 146 -2.70 6.55 8.33
CA CYS A 146 -1.95 6.27 7.13
C CYS A 146 -2.59 5.10 6.37
N LEU A 147 -2.88 5.32 5.09
CA LEU A 147 -3.41 4.30 4.19
C LEU A 147 -2.56 4.23 2.92
N LYS A 148 -1.93 3.09 2.68
CA LYS A 148 -1.23 2.77 1.42
C LYS A 148 -1.99 1.71 0.64
N MET A 149 -2.44 2.11 -0.55
CA MET A 149 -3.29 1.31 -1.44
C MET A 149 -2.46 0.81 -2.62
N ARG A 150 -1.99 -0.44 -2.55
CA ARG A 150 -1.31 -1.11 -3.68
C ARG A 150 -2.29 -1.94 -4.49
N THR A 151 -2.08 -1.99 -5.80
CA THR A 151 -2.84 -2.88 -6.68
C THR A 151 -1.90 -3.87 -7.37
N ASP A 152 -2.37 -5.10 -7.53
CA ASP A 152 -1.76 -6.19 -8.27
C ASP A 152 -1.90 -5.94 -9.79
N THR A 153 -3.08 -5.50 -10.18
CA THR A 153 -3.44 -5.04 -11.51
C THR A 153 -2.97 -3.59 -11.70
N TYR A 154 -2.70 -3.14 -12.92
CA TYR A 154 -2.24 -1.77 -13.14
C TYR A 154 -3.31 -0.70 -12.84
N CYS A 155 -4.50 -1.07 -12.35
CA CYS A 155 -5.61 -0.17 -12.08
C CYS A 155 -6.34 -0.53 -10.77
N TYR A 156 -7.02 0.46 -10.21
CA TYR A 156 -8.04 0.22 -9.19
C TYR A 156 -9.35 -0.17 -9.88
N ARG A 157 -10.16 -1.03 -9.25
CA ARG A 157 -11.51 -1.36 -9.75
C ARG A 157 -12.55 -0.25 -9.55
N MET A 158 -12.14 0.86 -8.95
CA MET A 158 -12.96 2.03 -8.69
C MET A 158 -12.24 3.30 -9.17
N SER A 159 -13.01 4.34 -9.53
CA SER A 159 -12.43 5.63 -9.90
C SER A 159 -11.75 6.29 -8.70
N THR A 160 -10.68 7.06 -8.95
CA THR A 160 -9.98 7.79 -7.89
C THR A 160 -10.90 8.74 -7.13
N GLN A 161 -11.89 9.32 -7.82
CA GLN A 161 -12.89 10.17 -7.19
C GLN A 161 -13.74 9.42 -6.17
N ALA A 162 -14.29 8.27 -6.55
CA ALA A 162 -15.10 7.47 -5.63
C ALA A 162 -14.27 6.93 -4.44
N ILE A 163 -13.01 6.58 -4.67
CA ILE A 163 -12.05 6.25 -3.59
C ILE A 163 -11.95 7.41 -2.61
N ILE A 164 -11.61 8.61 -3.08
CA ILE A 164 -11.41 9.78 -2.22
C ILE A 164 -12.70 10.16 -1.50
N GLU A 165 -13.86 10.06 -2.13
CA GLU A 165 -15.16 10.34 -1.51
C GLU A 165 -15.45 9.38 -0.35
N ILE A 166 -15.26 8.07 -0.54
CA ILE A 166 -15.46 7.07 0.52
C ILE A 166 -14.50 7.33 1.69
N LEU A 167 -13.22 7.56 1.39
CA LEU A 167 -12.19 7.83 2.38
C LEU A 167 -12.50 9.11 3.17
N GLY A 168 -12.77 10.23 2.49
CA GLY A 168 -13.06 11.52 3.13
C GLY A 168 -14.34 11.51 3.98
N ASN A 169 -15.32 10.70 3.59
CA ASN A 169 -16.57 10.56 4.35
C ASN A 169 -16.36 9.78 5.66
N ARG A 170 -15.45 8.82 5.71
CA ARG A 170 -15.34 7.87 6.84
C ARG A 170 -14.05 7.98 7.65
N LEU A 171 -12.89 8.25 7.05
CA LEU A 171 -11.60 8.32 7.72
C LEU A 171 -11.23 9.76 8.09
N LYS A 172 -11.82 10.27 9.18
CA LYS A 172 -11.62 11.66 9.61
C LYS A 172 -10.21 11.96 10.11
N ASP A 173 -9.48 10.93 10.53
CA ASP A 173 -8.12 11.04 11.06
C ASP A 173 -7.03 10.77 10.02
N LEU A 174 -7.40 10.52 8.76
CA LEU A 174 -6.43 10.20 7.72
C LEU A 174 -5.52 11.40 7.44
N ARG A 175 -4.22 11.20 7.67
CA ARG A 175 -3.14 12.18 7.48
C ARG A 175 -2.32 11.87 6.23
N THR A 176 -2.12 10.61 5.91
CA THR A 176 -1.32 10.16 4.77
C THR A 176 -2.13 9.20 3.93
N LEU A 177 -2.32 9.54 2.65
CA LEU A 177 -2.90 8.67 1.64
C LEU A 177 -1.84 8.36 0.60
N HIS A 178 -1.65 7.08 0.28
CA HIS A 178 -0.72 6.64 -0.75
C HIS A 178 -1.43 5.76 -1.78
N LEU A 179 -1.63 6.32 -2.98
CA LEU A 179 -2.20 5.63 -4.13
C LEU A 179 -1.06 5.08 -5.00
N VAL A 180 -0.76 3.79 -4.87
CA VAL A 180 0.28 3.10 -5.64
C VAL A 180 -0.29 2.46 -6.90
N LYS A 181 0.44 2.56 -8.03
CA LYS A 181 0.06 1.97 -9.34
C LYS A 181 -1.37 2.36 -9.78
N SER A 182 -1.72 3.63 -9.59
CA SER A 182 -2.99 4.19 -10.03
C SER A 182 -2.98 4.41 -11.55
N GLY A 183 -3.07 3.34 -12.36
CA GLY A 183 -3.02 3.45 -13.82
C GLY A 183 -4.13 4.31 -14.42
N SER A 184 -5.25 4.47 -13.69
CA SER A 184 -6.36 5.38 -13.99
C SER A 184 -6.00 6.87 -13.87
N LEU A 185 -4.86 7.24 -13.29
CA LEU A 185 -4.37 8.63 -13.26
C LEU A 185 -3.61 9.04 -14.53
N GLY A 186 -3.75 8.29 -15.63
CA GLY A 186 -2.88 8.44 -16.81
C GLY A 186 -1.42 7.99 -16.56
N MET A 187 -1.05 7.74 -15.30
CA MET A 187 0.27 7.26 -14.85
C MET A 187 0.59 5.84 -15.31
N GLY A 188 -0.44 5.05 -15.65
CA GLY A 188 -0.30 3.69 -16.20
C GLY A 188 0.20 3.66 -17.64
N TYR A 189 0.18 4.79 -18.33
CA TYR A 189 0.66 4.91 -19.71
C TYR A 189 2.15 5.24 -19.78
N GLN A 190 2.90 5.29 -18.67
CA GLN A 190 4.35 5.51 -18.74
C GLN A 190 5.04 4.52 -19.70
N SER A 191 4.62 3.25 -19.73
CA SER A 191 5.15 2.26 -20.66
C SER A 191 4.75 2.56 -22.12
N ILE A 192 3.54 3.06 -22.36
CA ILE A 192 3.01 3.42 -23.69
C ILE A 192 3.64 4.73 -24.19
N TRP A 193 3.78 5.73 -23.33
CA TRP A 193 4.50 6.99 -23.61
C TRP A 193 5.97 6.70 -23.88
N LYS A 194 6.64 5.89 -23.04
CA LYS A 194 8.02 5.44 -23.26
C LYS A 194 8.15 4.76 -24.62
N ARG A 195 7.26 3.83 -24.99
CA ARG A 195 7.27 3.18 -26.32
C ARG A 195 7.09 4.18 -27.46
N ARG A 196 6.13 5.10 -27.37
CA ARG A 196 5.86 6.12 -28.41
C ARG A 196 7.06 7.07 -28.58
N ILE A 197 7.70 7.45 -27.48
CA ILE A 197 8.87 8.33 -27.48
C ILE A 197 10.11 7.60 -28.01
N GLN A 198 10.32 6.33 -27.61
CA GLN A 198 11.41 5.49 -28.10
C GLN A 198 11.29 5.19 -29.60
N ALA A 199 10.06 5.09 -30.12
CA ALA A 199 9.81 4.90 -31.55
C ALA A 199 10.09 6.16 -32.39
N CYS A 200 10.29 7.32 -31.77
CA CYS A 200 10.56 8.55 -32.48
C CYS A 200 12.07 8.81 -32.65
N SER A 201 12.52 8.90 -33.89
CA SER A 201 13.91 9.22 -34.24
C SER A 201 14.25 10.71 -34.10
N ASN A 202 13.27 11.60 -34.21
CA ASN A 202 13.46 13.06 -34.14
C ASN A 202 13.49 13.56 -32.67
N GLU A 203 14.61 14.16 -32.27
CA GLU A 203 14.82 14.69 -30.91
C GLU A 203 13.86 15.84 -30.53
N GLU A 204 13.62 16.79 -31.44
CA GLU A 204 12.72 17.92 -31.17
C GLU A 204 11.29 17.42 -30.93
N TYR A 205 10.85 16.46 -31.73
CA TYR A 205 9.53 15.84 -31.55
C TYR A 205 9.44 15.02 -30.26
N ARG A 206 10.51 14.29 -29.89
CA ARG A 206 10.56 13.60 -28.58
C ARG A 206 10.46 14.57 -27.41
N ARG A 207 11.20 15.68 -27.44
CA ARG A 207 11.13 16.71 -26.39
C ARG A 207 9.75 17.33 -26.31
N ALA A 208 9.11 17.62 -27.44
CA ALA A 208 7.73 18.10 -27.47
C ALA A 208 6.74 17.08 -26.85
N LEU A 209 6.87 15.79 -27.18
CA LEU A 209 6.07 14.73 -26.57
C LEU A 209 6.31 14.60 -25.06
N TRP A 210 7.56 14.73 -24.58
CA TRP A 210 7.86 14.73 -23.15
C TRP A 210 7.16 15.89 -22.44
N LEU A 211 7.22 17.10 -23.01
CA LEU A 211 6.57 18.30 -22.47
C LEU A 211 5.06 18.15 -22.40
N GLU A 212 4.43 17.66 -23.47
CA GLU A 212 2.98 17.44 -23.54
C GLU A 212 2.54 16.40 -22.49
N ASN A 213 3.22 15.25 -22.44
CA ASN A 213 2.90 14.20 -21.48
C ASN A 213 3.13 14.65 -20.04
N GLU A 214 4.18 15.44 -19.77
CA GLU A 214 4.44 15.98 -18.45
C GLU A 214 3.32 16.94 -18.02
N ARG A 215 2.88 17.84 -18.91
CA ARG A 215 1.76 18.75 -18.64
C ARG A 215 0.48 17.99 -18.32
N LEU A 216 0.13 16.98 -19.13
CA LEU A 216 -1.05 16.15 -18.90
C LEU A 216 -0.96 15.41 -17.56
N ARG A 217 0.20 14.84 -17.25
CA ARG A 217 0.43 14.16 -15.98
C ARG A 217 0.29 15.10 -14.78
N VAL A 218 0.95 16.26 -14.82
CA VAL A 218 0.88 17.27 -13.76
C VAL A 218 -0.55 17.74 -13.56
N HIS A 219 -1.32 17.93 -14.64
CA HIS A 219 -2.73 18.28 -14.55
C HIS A 219 -3.54 17.22 -13.79
N VAL A 220 -3.41 15.94 -14.18
CA VAL A 220 -4.14 14.84 -13.52
C VAL A 220 -3.70 14.67 -12.06
N GLU A 221 -2.41 14.73 -11.77
CA GLU A 221 -1.91 14.65 -10.39
C GLU A 221 -2.45 15.78 -9.52
N ASN A 222 -2.47 17.02 -10.04
CA ASN A 222 -3.05 18.17 -9.35
C ASN A 222 -4.55 18.00 -9.08
N ASP A 223 -5.31 17.49 -10.03
CA ASP A 223 -6.75 17.26 -9.84
C ASP A 223 -7.01 16.22 -8.74
N VAL A 224 -6.18 15.18 -8.67
CA VAL A 224 -6.26 14.16 -7.61
C VAL A 224 -5.87 14.74 -6.26
N ALA A 225 -4.80 15.52 -6.19
CA ALA A 225 -4.41 16.19 -4.94
C ALA A 225 -5.49 17.17 -4.48
N ARG A 226 -6.04 18.00 -5.38
CA ARG A 226 -7.15 18.92 -5.08
C ARG A 226 -8.36 18.17 -4.54
N LEU A 227 -8.71 17.05 -5.17
CA LEU A 227 -9.82 16.22 -4.73
C LEU A 227 -9.54 15.60 -3.35
N ALA A 228 -8.34 15.07 -3.14
CA ALA A 228 -7.93 14.44 -1.87
C ALA A 228 -7.91 15.45 -0.72
N PHE A 229 -7.21 16.57 -0.86
CA PHE A 229 -7.16 17.62 0.16
C PHE A 229 -8.50 18.31 0.38
N GLY A 230 -9.34 18.42 -0.68
CA GLY A 230 -10.68 19.00 -0.58
C GLY A 230 -11.69 18.10 0.15
N LYS A 231 -11.53 16.77 0.09
CA LYS A 231 -12.47 15.81 0.72
C LYS A 231 -11.98 15.23 2.04
N ILE A 232 -10.66 15.15 2.25
CA ILE A 232 -10.05 14.54 3.43
C ILE A 232 -9.46 15.65 4.30
N VAL A 233 -10.27 16.14 5.24
CA VAL A 233 -10.01 17.38 6.01
C VAL A 233 -8.66 17.40 6.72
N ARG A 234 -8.22 16.28 7.29
CA ARG A 234 -6.96 16.18 8.06
C ARG A 234 -5.77 15.66 7.25
N LEU A 235 -5.93 15.55 5.92
CA LEU A 235 -4.85 15.08 5.05
C LEU A 235 -3.69 16.06 5.09
N HIS A 236 -2.50 15.52 5.36
CA HIS A 236 -1.22 16.21 5.35
C HIS A 236 -0.40 15.81 4.12
N GLU A 237 -0.45 14.55 3.73
CA GLU A 237 0.31 14.03 2.59
C GLU A 237 -0.55 13.17 1.66
N CYS A 238 -0.44 13.42 0.36
CA CYS A 238 -1.02 12.61 -0.70
C CYS A 238 0.10 12.11 -1.62
N TRP A 239 0.31 10.80 -1.64
CA TRP A 239 1.33 10.15 -2.45
C TRP A 239 0.70 9.52 -3.68
N LEU A 240 1.26 9.82 -4.85
CA LEU A 240 0.86 9.24 -6.14
C LEU A 240 2.02 8.43 -6.72
N GLY A 241 1.88 7.11 -6.74
CA GLY A 241 2.99 6.20 -7.00
C GLY A 241 4.10 6.33 -5.94
N GLU A 242 5.26 5.73 -6.18
CA GLU A 242 6.32 5.66 -5.15
C GLU A 242 7.17 6.94 -5.02
N LYS A 243 6.97 7.94 -5.89
CA LYS A 243 7.96 9.01 -6.11
C LYS A 243 7.44 10.43 -5.97
N ARG A 244 6.12 10.63 -5.95
CA ARG A 244 5.52 11.97 -5.84
C ARG A 244 4.65 12.08 -4.60
N VAL A 245 4.89 13.14 -3.83
CA VAL A 245 4.12 13.47 -2.64
C VAL A 245 3.67 14.93 -2.73
N ALA A 246 2.37 15.15 -2.64
CA ALA A 246 1.82 16.46 -2.35
C ALA A 246 1.72 16.61 -0.83
N ARG A 247 2.25 17.71 -0.29
CA ARG A 247 2.22 18.02 1.14
C ARG A 247 1.43 19.27 1.38
N ARG A 248 0.53 19.23 2.36
CA ARG A 248 -0.17 20.43 2.81
C ARG A 248 0.81 21.37 3.49
N THR A 249 0.86 22.60 3.01
CA THR A 249 1.67 23.67 3.60
C THR A 249 0.79 24.50 4.54
N ARG A 250 1.36 25.08 5.60
CA ARG A 250 0.66 26.13 6.35
C ARG A 250 0.51 27.33 5.41
N GLY A 251 -0.72 27.61 4.98
CA GLY A 251 -1.04 28.87 4.32
C GLY A 251 -1.02 30.02 5.32
N ASP A 252 -0.91 31.25 4.81
CA ASP A 252 -0.99 32.47 5.62
C ASP A 252 -2.43 32.78 6.07
N ALA A 253 -3.43 32.16 5.43
CA ALA A 253 -4.85 32.26 5.78
C ALA A 253 -5.41 30.93 6.34
N PRO A 254 -6.37 30.97 7.30
CA PRO A 254 -6.93 29.78 7.96
C PRO A 254 -7.58 28.75 7.02
N ASP A 255 -8.09 29.20 5.87
CA ASP A 255 -8.91 28.39 4.95
C ASP A 255 -8.25 28.16 3.58
N GLU A 256 -7.00 28.56 3.39
CA GLU A 256 -6.31 28.37 2.11
C GLU A 256 -5.69 26.97 2.03
N LEU A 257 -6.27 26.10 1.21
CA LEU A 257 -5.75 24.78 0.89
C LEU A 257 -4.54 24.90 -0.05
N LYS A 258 -3.37 25.27 0.49
CA LYS A 258 -2.11 25.22 -0.26
C LYS A 258 -1.42 23.87 -0.06
N TRP A 259 -0.97 23.28 -1.15
CA TRP A 259 -0.05 22.13 -1.11
C TRP A 259 1.14 22.31 -2.04
N LEU A 260 2.24 21.69 -1.67
CA LEU A 260 3.47 21.67 -2.44
C LEU A 260 3.75 20.25 -2.90
N TRP A 261 4.03 20.11 -4.20
CA TRP A 261 4.54 18.87 -4.76
C TRP A 261 6.02 18.76 -4.52
N GLU A 262 6.41 17.66 -3.87
CA GLU A 262 7.78 17.18 -3.84
C GLU A 262 7.88 15.93 -4.70
N ARG A 263 8.85 15.92 -5.61
CA ARG A 263 9.22 14.74 -6.38
C ARG A 263 10.55 14.22 -5.87
N ARG A 264 10.56 12.96 -5.43
CA ARG A 264 11.82 12.23 -5.20
C ARG A 264 12.44 11.87 -6.54
N ILE A 265 13.78 11.99 -6.62
CA ILE A 265 14.55 11.59 -7.80
C ILE A 265 14.15 10.16 -8.17
N GLU A 266 13.93 9.91 -9.45
CA GLU A 266 13.70 8.53 -9.90
C GLU A 266 14.98 7.73 -9.67
N ASP A 267 14.96 6.80 -8.71
CA ASP A 267 15.98 5.75 -8.64
C ASP A 267 16.08 5.12 -10.03
N ALA A 268 17.32 4.97 -10.50
CA ALA A 268 17.59 4.37 -11.79
C ALA A 268 16.95 2.98 -11.80
N ASP A 269 15.97 2.76 -12.67
CA ASP A 269 15.45 1.41 -12.87
C ASP A 269 16.66 0.52 -13.20
N ALA A 270 16.86 -0.55 -12.42
CA ALA A 270 17.91 -1.54 -12.64
C ALA A 270 17.61 -2.32 -13.92
N PHE A 271 17.86 -1.71 -15.08
CA PHE A 271 17.81 -2.36 -16.37
C PHE A 271 19.19 -2.32 -17.01
N ASP A 272 19.81 -3.49 -17.00
CA ASP A 272 21.11 -3.80 -17.59
C ASP A 272 21.01 -3.99 -19.11
N MET A 273 20.54 -2.97 -19.84
CA MET A 273 20.59 -2.97 -21.31
C MET A 273 20.83 -1.56 -21.88
N GLY A 274 21.92 -1.39 -22.62
CA GLY A 274 22.11 -0.28 -23.57
C GLY A 274 22.29 1.13 -22.98
N SER A 275 23.28 1.26 -22.08
CA SER A 275 23.62 2.43 -21.25
C SER A 275 23.49 3.85 -21.85
N GLN A 276 23.80 4.09 -23.14
CA GLN A 276 23.87 5.46 -23.67
C GLN A 276 22.51 6.06 -24.11
N MET A 277 21.62 5.25 -24.69
CA MET A 277 20.33 5.75 -25.18
C MET A 277 19.38 6.09 -24.02
N LEU A 278 19.37 5.23 -22.99
CA LEU A 278 18.62 5.46 -21.76
C LEU A 278 19.15 6.67 -20.98
N ALA A 279 20.47 6.88 -20.94
CA ALA A 279 21.04 8.07 -20.33
C ALA A 279 20.62 9.37 -21.05
N ARG A 280 20.60 9.38 -22.39
CA ARG A 280 20.09 10.52 -23.17
C ARG A 280 18.61 10.78 -22.92
N PHE A 281 17.77 9.74 -22.95
CA PHE A 281 16.34 9.90 -22.63
C PHE A 281 16.09 10.36 -21.20
N ARG A 282 16.94 9.95 -20.25
CA ARG A 282 16.88 10.42 -18.87
C ARG A 282 17.17 11.91 -18.77
N VAL A 283 18.24 12.38 -19.41
CA VAL A 283 18.57 13.82 -19.45
C VAL A 283 17.47 14.62 -20.14
N GLU A 284 16.99 14.17 -21.31
CA GLU A 284 15.86 14.80 -22.01
C GLU A 284 14.63 14.92 -21.08
N LYS A 285 14.28 13.84 -20.37
CA LYS A 285 13.16 13.83 -19.42
C LYS A 285 13.39 14.74 -18.21
N GLU A 286 14.56 14.69 -17.59
CA GLU A 286 14.88 15.48 -16.39
C GLU A 286 14.91 16.99 -16.67
N THR A 287 15.28 17.41 -17.89
CA THR A 287 15.25 18.83 -18.29
C THR A 287 13.84 19.42 -18.42
N VAL A 288 12.83 18.57 -18.60
CA VAL A 288 11.43 18.98 -18.77
C VAL A 288 10.68 19.09 -17.43
N VAL A 289 11.21 18.47 -16.37
CA VAL A 289 10.50 18.31 -15.09
C VAL A 289 10.87 19.41 -14.11
N LEU A 290 9.87 20.16 -13.64
CA LEU A 290 10.02 21.09 -12.51
C LEU A 290 10.18 20.31 -11.19
N ARG A 291 11.18 20.69 -10.38
CA ARG A 291 11.52 20.00 -9.11
C ARG A 291 10.54 20.27 -7.97
N SER A 292 9.79 21.36 -8.05
CA SER A 292 8.79 21.76 -7.05
C SER A 292 7.67 22.53 -7.74
N GLU A 293 6.44 22.09 -7.55
CA GLU A 293 5.23 22.75 -8.09
C GLU A 293 4.31 23.09 -6.92
N VAL A 294 3.75 24.30 -6.88
CA VAL A 294 2.76 24.70 -5.86
C VAL A 294 1.37 24.53 -6.48
N GLY A 295 0.51 23.74 -5.81
CA GLY A 295 -0.89 23.58 -6.17
C GLY A 295 -1.79 24.51 -5.36
N MET A 296 -2.79 25.09 -6.04
CA MET A 296 -3.93 25.82 -5.46
C MET A 296 -5.24 25.06 -5.73
#